data_AF-A0A951EQN9-F1
#
_entry.id   AF-A0A951EQN9-F1
#
_cell.length_a   1.000
_cell.length_b   1.000
_cell.length_c   1.000
_cell.angle_alpha   90.00
_cell.angle_beta   90.00
_cell.angle_gamma   90.00
#
_symmetry.space_group_name_H-M   'P 1'
#
loop_
_entity.id
_entity.type
_entity.pdbx_description
1 polymer ?
#
loop_
_entity_poly.entity_id
_entity_poly.type
_entity_poly.pdbx_seq_one_letter_code
_entity_poly.pdbx_strand_id
1 'polypeptide(L)' 'MREALVVTCGYLRQNIIEDVWADIFDVHQSTISRYITFLTPLIEKSTQEDRPTEKDAAEATKDAIALVDGTLWPCWS' A
#
# COMPACT_ATOMS: atom_id res chain seq x y z
N MET A 1 -10.78 -15.94 -4.45
CA MET A 1 -10.32 -15.27 -3.20
C MET A 1 -8.84 -14.88 -3.25
N ARG A 2 -7.93 -15.78 -3.67
CA ARG A 2 -6.49 -15.46 -3.76
C ARG A 2 -6.19 -14.23 -4.63
N GLU A 3 -6.83 -14.15 -5.80
CA GLU A 3 -6.61 -13.07 -6.77
C GLU A 3 -7.05 -11.71 -6.23
N ALA A 4 -8.22 -11.65 -5.57
CA ALA A 4 -8.70 -10.43 -4.92
C ALA A 4 -7.70 -9.89 -3.88
N LEU A 5 -7.09 -10.77 -3.07
CA LEU A 5 -6.04 -10.38 -2.13
C LEU A 5 -4.79 -9.84 -2.84
N VAL A 6 -4.35 -10.48 -3.93
CA VAL A 6 -3.21 -10.02 -4.72
C VAL A 6 -3.47 -8.64 -5.31
N VAL A 7 -4.66 -8.45 -5.89
CA VAL A 7 -5.10 -7.17 -6.46
C VAL A 7 -5.12 -6.08 -5.39
N THR A 8 -5.78 -6.29 -4.25
CA THR A 8 -5.90 -5.24 -3.23
C THR A 8 -4.55 -4.93 -2.58
N CYS A 9 -3.72 -5.93 -2.27
CA CYS A 9 -2.38 -5.69 -1.74
C CYS A 9 -1.47 -4.99 -2.76
N GLY A 10 -1.57 -5.38 -4.04
CA GLY A 10 -0.84 -4.75 -5.14
C GLY A 10 -1.25 -3.30 -5.35
N TYR A 11 -2.56 -3.03 -5.35
CA TYR A 11 -3.14 -1.69 -5.42
C TYR A 11 -2.62 -0.80 -4.28
N LEU A 12 -2.76 -1.24 -3.03
CA LEU A 12 -2.33 -0.46 -1.86
C LEU A 12 -0.81 -0.18 -1.83
N ARG A 13 0.01 -1.10 -2.37
CA ARG A 13 1.47 -0.95 -2.35
C ARG A 13 2.02 -0.13 -3.51
N GLN A 14 1.49 -0.32 -4.72
CA GLN A 14 2.07 0.24 -5.95
C GLN A 14 1.22 1.36 -6.57
N ASN A 15 0.00 1.57 -6.06
CA ASN A 15 -0.94 2.57 -6.56
C ASN A 15 -1.23 2.43 -8.07
N ILE A 16 -1.23 1.20 -8.58
CA ILE A 16 -1.60 0.87 -9.96
C ILE A 16 -3.12 1.08 -10.13
N ILE A 17 -3.53 1.75 -11.21
CA ILE A 17 -4.95 2.06 -11.48
C ILE A 17 -5.80 0.79 -11.67
N GLU A 18 -7.08 0.86 -11.29
CA GLU A 18 -7.98 -0.29 -11.30
C GLU A 18 -8.22 -0.88 -12.69
N ASP A 19 -8.19 -0.05 -13.75
CA ASP A 19 -8.32 -0.52 -15.14
C ASP A 19 -7.18 -1.45 -15.56
N VAL A 20 -5.95 -1.17 -15.11
CA VAL A 20 -4.80 -2.05 -15.40
C VAL A 20 -4.95 -3.39 -14.68
N TRP A 21 -5.46 -3.38 -13.44
CA TRP A 21 -5.78 -4.63 -12.74
C TRP A 21 -6.91 -5.41 -13.41
N ALA A 22 -7.91 -4.72 -13.93
CA ALA A 22 -9.01 -5.30 -14.68
C ALA A 22 -8.51 -6.01 -15.94
N ASP A 23 -7.60 -5.38 -16.69
CA ASP A 23 -6.95 -5.96 -17.86
C ASP A 23 -6.08 -7.17 -17.51
N ILE A 24 -5.29 -7.11 -16.43
CA ILE A 24 -4.40 -8.21 -16.00
C ILE A 24 -5.19 -9.46 -15.60
N PHE A 25 -6.33 -9.28 -14.93
CA PHE A 25 -7.14 -10.37 -14.40
C PHE A 25 -8.33 -10.75 -15.28
N ASP A 26 -8.49 -10.12 -16.45
CA ASP A 26 -9.59 -10.34 -17.40
C ASP A 26 -10.98 -10.25 -16.73
N VAL A 27 -11.19 -9.18 -15.94
CA VAL A 27 -12.45 -8.91 -15.24
C VAL A 27 -12.87 -7.46 -15.44
N HIS A 28 -14.14 -7.15 -15.19
CA HIS A 28 -14.56 -5.74 -15.16
C HIS A 28 -13.89 -4.97 -14.03
N GLN A 29 -13.53 -3.72 -14.30
CA GLN A 29 -12.99 -2.79 -13.30
C GLN A 29 -13.93 -2.65 -12.08
N SER A 30 -15.25 -2.71 -12.26
CA SER A 30 -16.21 -2.70 -11.15
C SER A 30 -16.03 -3.87 -10.17
N THR A 31 -15.55 -5.02 -10.65
CA THR A 31 -15.20 -6.17 -9.82
C THR A 31 -13.95 -5.89 -8.99
N ILE A 32 -12.92 -5.28 -9.61
CA ILE A 32 -11.69 -4.83 -8.93
C ILE A 32 -12.05 -3.82 -7.83
N SER A 33 -12.87 -2.82 -8.15
CA SER A 33 -13.33 -1.79 -7.21
C SER A 33 -14.01 -2.40 -5.99
N ARG A 34 -14.87 -3.41 -6.21
CA ARG A 34 -15.54 -4.14 -5.12
C ARG A 34 -14.55 -4.91 -4.25
N TYR A 35 -13.54 -5.54 -4.84
CA TYR A 35 -12.49 -6.23 -4.08
C TYR A 35 -11.70 -5.27 -3.22
N ILE A 36 -11.23 -4.16 -3.80
CA ILE A 36 -10.46 -3.14 -3.07
C ILE A 36 -11.30 -2.57 -1.92
N THR A 37 -12.54 -2.17 -2.20
CA THR A 37 -13.44 -1.59 -1.18
C THR A 37 -13.68 -2.57 -0.02
N PHE A 38 -13.88 -3.85 -0.32
CA PHE A 38 -14.16 -4.87 0.69
C PHE A 38 -12.91 -5.26 1.50
N LEU A 39 -11.76 -5.42 0.84
CA LEU A 39 -10.55 -5.97 1.46
C LEU A 39 -9.67 -4.91 2.14
N THR A 40 -9.70 -3.64 1.69
CA THR A 40 -8.89 -2.56 2.28
C THR A 40 -9.01 -2.47 3.81
N PRO A 41 -10.22 -2.38 4.41
CA PRO A 41 -10.33 -2.27 5.87
C PRO A 41 -9.88 -3.55 6.61
N LEU A 42 -9.98 -4.71 5.97
CA LEU A 42 -9.51 -5.97 6.55
C LEU A 42 -7.98 -6.05 6.56
N ILE A 43 -7.36 -5.62 5.46
CA ILE A 43 -5.90 -5.54 5.34
C ILE A 43 -5.36 -4.54 6.36
N GLU A 44 -5.93 -3.33 6.43
CA GLU A 44 -5.54 -2.29 7.38
C GLU A 44 -5.55 -2.82 8.83
N LYS A 45 -6.64 -3.48 9.23
CA LYS A 45 -6.75 -4.09 10.56
C LYS A 45 -5.72 -5.18 10.79
N SER A 46 -5.45 -6.03 9.80
CA SER A 46 -4.49 -7.12 9.92
C SER A 46 -3.03 -6.64 10.01
N THR A 47 -2.71 -5.54 9.33
CA THR A 47 -1.35 -4.98 9.29
C THR A 47 -1.11 -3.92 10.36
N GLN A 48 -2.09 -3.67 11.23
CA GLN A 48 -2.00 -2.61 12.23
C GLN A 48 -0.85 -2.83 13.22
N GLU A 49 -0.62 -4.08 13.61
CA GLU A 49 0.47 -4.45 14.54
C GLU A 49 1.85 -4.38 13.88
N ASP A 50 1.91 -4.51 12.54
CA ASP A 50 3.13 -4.43 11.75
C ASP A 50 3.48 -3.00 11.32
N ARG A 51 2.64 -2.01 11.65
CA ARG A 51 2.84 -0.62 11.25
C ARG A 51 4.05 -0.05 12.01
N PRO A 52 5.11 0.42 11.31
CA PRO A 52 6.28 0.99 11.97
C PRO A 52 5.89 2.19 12.83
N THR A 53 6.47 2.29 14.02
CA THR A 53 6.31 3.47 14.88
C THR A 53 7.21 4.61 14.41
N GLU A 54 6.97 5.83 14.91
CA GLU A 54 7.84 6.99 14.64
C GLU A 54 9.30 6.71 15.03
N LYS A 55 9.50 5.95 16.12
CA LYS A 55 10.84 5.56 16.58
C LYS A 55 11.51 4.60 15.60
N ASP A 56 10.76 3.64 15.07
CA ASP A 56 11.29 2.69 14.07
C ASP A 56 11.64 3.42 12.77
N ALA A 57 10.81 4.40 12.36
CA ALA A 57 11.08 5.25 11.21
C ALA A 57 12.33 6.14 11.40
N ALA A 58 12.50 6.73 12.59
CA ALA A 58 13.68 7.54 12.91
C ALA A 58 14.97 6.71 12.90
N GLU A 59 14.94 5.49 13.45
CA GLU A 59 16.10 4.59 13.40
C GLU A 59 16.40 4.13 11.97
N ALA A 60 15.38 3.78 11.19
CA ALA A 60 15.56 3.32 9.80
C ALA A 60 16.06 4.42 8.86
N THR A 61 15.79 5.69 9.17
CA THR A 61 16.20 6.86 8.37
C THR A 61 17.41 7.59 8.92
N LYS A 62 17.98 7.09 10.02
CA LYS A 62 19.19 7.63 10.62
C LYS A 62 20.33 7.62 9.60
N ASP A 63 21.03 8.75 9.52
CA ASP A 63 22.13 8.98 8.59
C ASP A 63 21.75 8.92 7.08
N ALA A 64 20.45 8.87 6.75
CA ALA A 64 19.92 8.88 5.39
C ALA A 64 19.09 10.14 5.12
N ILE A 65 18.83 10.44 3.85
CA ILE A 65 17.82 11.43 3.45
C ILE A 65 16.57 10.65 3.08
N ALA A 66 15.47 10.85 3.82
CA ALA A 66 14.19 10.25 3.49
C ALA A 66 13.42 11.14 2.50
N LEU A 67 12.93 10.55 1.41
CA LEU A 67 11.94 11.18 0.55
C LEU A 67 10.56 10.67 0.98
N VAL A 68 9.76 11.56 1.58
CA VAL A 68 8.41 11.25 2.06
C VAL A 68 7.42 12.06 1.25
N ASP A 69 6.55 11.41 0.49
CA ASP A 69 5.50 12.05 -0.33
C ASP A 69 6.01 13.20 -1.22
N GLY A 70 7.21 13.03 -1.79
CA GLY A 70 7.85 14.03 -2.65
C GLY A 70 8.56 15.17 -1.91
N THR A 71 8.56 15.15 -0.57
CA THR A 71 9.28 16.09 0.29
C THR A 71 10.53 15.43 0.85
N LEU A 72 11.70 16.06 0.66
CA LEU A 72 12.95 15.62 1.29
C LEU A 72 12.91 16.05 2.76
N TRP A 73 12.88 15.08 3.66
CA TRP A 73 12.97 15.33 5.09
C TRP A 73 14.43 15.17 5.54
N PRO A 74 15.06 16.19 6.14
CA PRO A 74 16.37 16.04 6.71
C PRO A 74 16.26 15.16 7.96
N CYS A 75 16.59 13.88 7.84
CA CYS A 75 16.65 12.94 8.96
C CYS A 75 18.00 13.03 9.71
N TRP A 76 18.65 14.19 9.66
CA TRP A 76 19.93 14.45 10.32
C TRP A 76 19.66 15.14 11.66
N SER A 77 19.75 14.36 12.74
CA SER A 77 20.07 14.87 14.08
C SER A 77 21.40 14.29 14.51
#